data_AF-A0A966YSM5-F1
#
_entry.id   AF-A0A966YSM5-F1
#
_cell.length_a   1.000
_cell.length_b   1.000
_cell.length_c   1.000
_cell.angle_alpha   90.00
_cell.angle_beta   90.00
_cell.angle_gamma   90.00
#
_symmetry.space_group_name_H-M   'P 1'
#
loop_
_entity.id
_entity.type
_entity.pdbx_description
1 polymer ?
#
loop_
_entity_poly.entity_id
_entity_poly.type
_entity_poly.pdbx_seq_one_letter_code
_entity_poly.pdbx_strand_id
1 'polypeptide(L)'
;MTVPARDYSLTGPESQRAIERGLADAEWYRSPIDPARLAELHQRSDLRAGIDVVLWLMLLVGAGSWAWVALGSWWAIPAFVGYGALYGGAADPRWHECGHGTAFRTSWLNELVYFPASFMLLREPTVWRWSHVRHHSDTIVVGRDAEIVFPRPIDVRAWAVNLLGLTSVPAMVRRIVRHACGRLDADVAGYVPSELHRRVVWEARSYLVVIVSVLAACVVTAGLVPLLFVVGPTFYGAWLMAFFG
;
A
#
# COMPACT_ATOMS: atom_id res chain seq x y z
N MET A 1 26.36 -23.60 0.05
CA MET A 1 25.57 -23.58 1.31
C MET A 1 24.17 -23.12 0.97
N THR A 2 23.16 -23.98 1.13
CA THR A 2 21.76 -23.58 0.99
C THR A 2 21.35 -22.83 2.26
N VAL A 3 21.07 -21.53 2.15
CA VAL A 3 20.52 -20.75 3.28
C VAL A 3 19.16 -21.35 3.63
N PRO A 4 18.94 -21.81 4.88
CA PRO A 4 17.65 -22.35 5.28
C PRO A 4 16.57 -21.28 5.14
N ALA A 5 15.40 -21.65 4.62
CA ALA A 5 14.26 -20.76 4.59
C ALA A 5 13.85 -20.40 6.03
N ARG A 6 13.69 -19.10 6.31
CA ARG A 6 13.20 -18.59 7.61
C ARG A 6 11.68 -18.47 7.58
N ASP A 7 11.05 -18.58 8.75
CA ASP A 7 9.63 -18.28 8.90
C ASP A 7 9.45 -16.76 9.04
N TYR A 8 8.81 -16.15 8.05
CA TYR A 8 8.56 -14.70 8.03
C TYR A 8 7.26 -14.30 8.72
N SER A 9 6.48 -15.25 9.26
CA SER A 9 5.24 -14.93 9.97
C SER A 9 5.52 -14.16 11.28
N LEU A 10 4.69 -13.15 11.56
CA LEU A 10 4.84 -12.33 12.77
C LEU A 10 4.52 -13.09 14.07
N THR A 11 3.79 -14.19 13.95
CA THR A 11 3.41 -15.09 15.05
C THR A 11 4.31 -16.33 15.14
N GLY A 12 5.34 -16.41 14.30
CA GLY A 12 6.26 -17.54 14.23
C GLY A 12 7.43 -17.45 15.24
N PRO A 13 8.29 -18.47 15.28
CA PRO A 13 9.42 -18.53 16.22
C PRO A 13 10.47 -17.44 15.99
N GLU A 14 10.55 -16.87 14.78
CA GLU A 14 11.48 -15.77 14.48
C GLU A 14 11.13 -14.48 15.24
N SER A 15 9.85 -14.26 15.56
CA SER A 15 9.41 -13.12 16.37
C SER A 15 10.01 -13.17 17.78
N GLN A 16 9.92 -14.34 18.42
CA GLN A 16 10.50 -14.57 19.75
C GLN A 16 12.04 -14.48 19.71
N ARG A 17 12.68 -15.06 18.69
CA ARG A 17 14.13 -14.96 18.50
C ARG A 17 14.61 -13.52 18.31
N ALA A 18 13.82 -12.67 17.63
CA ALA A 18 14.14 -11.26 17.45
C ALA A 18 14.12 -10.52 18.80
N ILE A 19 13.11 -10.79 19.64
CA ILE A 19 13.01 -10.22 20.99
C ILE A 19 14.19 -10.65 21.87
N GLU A 20 14.49 -11.96 21.91
CA GLU A 20 15.60 -12.52 22.70
C GLU A 20 16.97 -11.96 22.30
N ARG A 21 17.12 -11.56 21.04
CA ARG A 21 18.33 -10.93 20.51
C ARG A 21 18.37 -9.41 20.70
N GLY A 22 17.34 -8.82 21.30
CA GLY A 22 17.22 -7.37 21.46
C GLY A 22 17.05 -6.61 20.15
N LEU A 23 16.51 -7.27 19.11
CA LEU A 23 16.26 -6.65 17.80
C LEU A 23 14.87 -6.04 17.68
N ALA A 24 13.94 -6.41 18.57
CA ALA A 24 12.59 -5.85 18.61
C ALA A 24 12.58 -4.54 19.41
N ASP A 25 12.04 -3.49 18.81
CA ASP A 25 11.95 -2.14 19.35
C ASP A 25 13.30 -1.64 19.89
N ALA A 26 14.37 -1.98 19.16
CA ALA A 26 15.76 -1.77 19.57
C ALA A 26 16.13 -0.27 19.61
N GLU A 27 17.05 0.07 20.53
CA GLU A 27 17.66 1.40 20.53
C GLU A 27 18.77 1.48 19.47
N TRP A 28 18.40 1.97 18.30
CA TRP A 28 19.35 2.22 17.21
C TRP A 28 20.18 3.48 17.45
N TYR A 29 21.38 3.49 16.87
CA TYR A 29 22.23 4.69 16.83
C TYR A 29 21.46 5.88 16.24
N ARG A 30 21.52 7.01 16.93
CA ARG A 30 20.99 8.29 16.45
C ARG A 30 22.15 9.23 16.20
N SER A 31 22.29 9.69 14.96
CA SER A 31 23.33 10.65 14.59
C SER A 31 23.20 11.92 15.46
N PRO A 32 24.29 12.40 16.08
CA PRO A 32 24.26 13.62 16.86
C PRO A 32 24.04 14.81 15.92
N ILE A 33 22.86 15.43 16.01
CA ILE A 33 22.49 16.63 15.27
C ILE A 33 21.88 17.63 16.23
N ASP A 34 22.22 18.92 16.04
CA ASP A 34 21.62 20.00 16.81
C ASP A 34 20.08 20.01 16.62
N PRO A 35 19.29 20.06 17.71
CA PRO A 35 17.82 20.04 17.61
C PRO A 35 17.24 21.19 16.79
N ALA A 36 17.84 22.39 16.83
CA ALA A 36 17.35 23.52 16.05
C ALA A 36 17.64 23.30 14.56
N ARG A 37 18.81 22.77 14.22
CA ARG A 37 19.14 22.37 12.85
C ARG A 37 18.22 21.28 12.33
N LEU A 38 17.90 20.27 13.16
CA LEU A 38 16.97 19.21 12.79
C LEU A 38 15.57 19.77 12.53
N ALA A 39 15.09 20.69 13.37
CA ALA A 39 13.80 21.35 13.18
C ALA A 39 13.74 22.16 11.87
N GLU A 40 14.82 22.84 11.50
CA GLU A 40 14.93 23.56 10.23
C GLU A 40 14.85 22.61 9.03
N LEU A 41 15.55 21.47 9.08
CA LEU A 41 15.55 20.46 8.01
C LEU A 41 14.20 19.73 7.88
N HIS A 42 13.39 19.71 8.94
CA HIS A 42 12.08 19.07 8.97
C HIS A 42 10.90 20.02 8.69
N GLN A 43 11.16 21.24 8.23
CA GLN A 43 10.08 22.17 7.90
C GLN A 43 9.17 21.60 6.79
N ARG A 44 7.89 21.44 7.12
CA ARG A 44 6.86 20.94 6.21
C ARG A 44 6.26 22.07 5.39
N SER A 45 5.88 21.79 4.14
CA SER A 45 5.27 22.76 3.22
C SER A 45 4.12 22.14 2.46
N ASP A 46 2.95 22.79 2.51
CA ASP A 46 1.77 22.36 1.75
C ASP A 46 1.98 22.52 0.24
N LEU A 47 2.78 23.51 -0.18
CA LEU A 47 2.96 23.84 -1.60
C LEU A 47 3.68 22.71 -2.36
N ARG A 48 4.76 22.17 -1.78
CA ARG A 48 5.58 21.16 -2.47
C ARG A 48 4.80 19.86 -2.69
N ALA A 49 4.18 19.34 -1.62
CA ALA A 49 3.34 18.14 -1.71
C ALA A 49 2.08 18.40 -2.56
N GLY A 50 1.49 19.60 -2.47
CA GLY A 50 0.33 19.98 -3.28
C GLY A 50 0.61 19.99 -4.78
N ILE A 51 1.76 20.52 -5.22
CA ILE A 51 2.16 20.49 -6.64
C ILE A 51 2.29 19.05 -7.13
N ASP A 52 2.95 18.18 -6.37
CA ASP A 52 3.12 16.77 -6.74
C ASP A 52 1.78 16.03 -6.85
N VAL A 53 0.88 16.24 -5.88
CA VAL A 53 -0.45 15.61 -5.88
C VAL A 53 -1.30 16.13 -7.05
N VAL A 54 -1.30 17.44 -7.32
CA VAL A 54 -2.04 18.02 -8.44
C VAL A 54 -1.48 17.52 -9.78
N LEU A 55 -0.16 17.47 -9.94
CA LEU A 55 0.47 16.90 -11.14
C LEU A 55 0.06 15.45 -11.36
N TRP A 56 0.10 14.63 -10.32
CA TRP A 56 -0.33 13.24 -10.39
C TRP A 56 -1.79 13.09 -10.76
N LEU A 57 -2.69 13.86 -10.14
CA LEU A 57 -4.11 13.82 -10.49
C LEU A 57 -4.35 14.25 -11.94
N MET A 58 -3.67 15.30 -12.42
CA MET A 58 -3.75 15.72 -13.82
C MET A 58 -3.28 14.62 -14.78
N LEU A 59 -2.15 13.98 -14.48
CA LEU A 59 -1.62 12.87 -15.28
C LEU A 59 -2.55 11.65 -15.24
N LEU A 60 -3.09 11.32 -14.06
CA LEU A 60 -4.00 10.20 -13.88
C LEU A 60 -5.30 10.41 -14.66
N VAL A 61 -5.90 11.59 -14.57
CA VAL A 61 -7.10 11.96 -15.33
C VAL A 61 -6.80 12.01 -16.83
N GLY A 62 -5.66 12.57 -17.23
CA GLY A 62 -5.22 12.61 -18.62
C GLY A 62 -5.04 11.21 -19.23
N ALA A 63 -4.32 10.33 -18.53
CA ALA A 63 -4.12 8.94 -18.95
C ALA A 63 -5.44 8.15 -18.96
N GLY A 64 -6.31 8.37 -17.98
CA GLY A 64 -7.63 7.74 -17.93
C GLY A 64 -8.53 8.21 -19.09
N SER A 65 -8.51 9.51 -19.41
CA SER A 65 -9.24 10.08 -20.53
C SER A 65 -8.73 9.54 -21.86
N TRP A 66 -7.41 9.41 -22.02
CA TRP A 66 -6.81 8.77 -23.18
C TRP A 66 -7.24 7.30 -23.29
N ALA A 67 -7.18 6.54 -22.20
CA ALA A 67 -7.60 5.14 -22.18
C ALA A 67 -9.08 4.97 -22.56
N TRP A 68 -9.94 5.89 -22.11
CA TRP A 68 -11.37 5.89 -22.43
C TRP A 68 -11.61 6.11 -23.93
N VAL A 69 -11.01 7.14 -24.53
CA VAL A 69 -11.17 7.46 -25.95
C VAL A 69 -10.54 6.37 -26.84
N ALA A 70 -9.49 5.71 -26.36
CA ALA A 70 -8.80 4.66 -27.10
C ALA A 70 -9.48 3.28 -27.03
N LEU A 71 -10.57 3.11 -26.27
CA LEU A 71 -11.30 1.84 -26.14
C LEU A 71 -11.66 1.27 -27.53
N GLY A 72 -11.41 -0.03 -27.71
CA GLY A 72 -11.63 -0.72 -29.00
C GLY A 72 -10.52 -0.53 -30.03
N SER A 73 -9.44 0.21 -29.72
CA SER A 73 -8.27 0.37 -30.60
C SER A 73 -7.00 -0.18 -29.96
N TRP A 74 -5.96 -0.40 -30.76
CA TRP A 74 -4.63 -0.80 -30.29
C TRP A 74 -3.97 0.23 -29.35
N TRP A 75 -4.39 1.50 -29.41
CA TRP A 75 -3.92 2.56 -28.51
C TRP A 75 -4.43 2.39 -27.07
N ALA A 76 -5.45 1.56 -26.83
CA ALA A 76 -5.91 1.26 -25.48
C ALA A 76 -4.81 0.60 -24.63
N ILE A 77 -3.96 -0.23 -25.24
CA ILE A 77 -2.90 -0.96 -24.52
C ILE A 77 -1.91 0.01 -23.86
N PRO A 78 -1.19 0.89 -24.60
CA PRO A 78 -0.26 1.83 -23.97
C PRO A 78 -0.97 2.83 -23.05
N ALA A 79 -2.23 3.21 -23.35
CA ALA A 79 -3.00 4.10 -22.49
C ALA A 79 -3.30 3.48 -21.12
N PHE A 80 -3.76 2.23 -21.08
CA PHE A 80 -3.98 1.51 -19.82
C PHE A 80 -2.68 1.16 -19.09
N VAL A 81 -1.57 0.89 -19.80
CA VAL A 81 -0.26 0.73 -19.13
C VAL A 81 0.11 2.00 -18.37
N GLY A 82 -0.01 3.18 -19.00
CA GLY A 82 0.26 4.46 -18.36
C GLY A 82 -0.70 4.79 -17.23
N TYR A 83 -2.01 4.59 -17.45
CA TYR A 83 -3.03 4.82 -16.43
C TYR A 83 -2.84 3.90 -15.21
N GLY A 84 -2.52 2.62 -15.43
CA GLY A 84 -2.21 1.66 -14.37
C GLY A 84 -0.97 2.04 -13.57
N ALA A 85 0.09 2.48 -14.24
CA ALA A 85 1.29 2.99 -13.56
C ALA A 85 0.97 4.16 -12.63
N LEU A 86 0.15 5.11 -13.08
CA LEU A 86 -0.26 6.27 -12.29
C LEU A 86 -1.23 5.89 -11.18
N TYR A 87 -2.13 4.93 -11.42
CA TYR A 87 -3.11 4.50 -10.44
C TYR A 87 -2.49 3.61 -9.36
N GLY A 88 -1.94 2.45 -9.75
CA GLY A 88 -1.38 1.47 -8.83
C GLY A 88 -0.01 1.92 -8.33
N GLY A 89 0.96 2.10 -9.24
CA GLY A 89 2.34 2.40 -8.86
C GLY A 89 2.50 3.74 -8.16
N ALA A 90 2.03 4.83 -8.76
CA ALA A 90 2.24 6.16 -8.20
C ALA A 90 1.37 6.43 -6.95
N ALA A 91 0.32 5.65 -6.67
CA ALA A 91 -0.34 5.72 -5.37
C ALA A 91 0.57 5.27 -4.22
N ASP A 92 1.60 4.45 -4.48
CA ASP A 92 2.49 3.91 -3.45
C ASP A 92 3.24 4.99 -2.64
N PRO A 93 4.04 5.87 -3.25
CA PRO A 93 4.70 6.94 -2.49
C PRO A 93 3.71 7.89 -1.80
N ARG A 94 2.47 7.98 -2.28
CA ARG A 94 1.43 8.88 -1.75
C ARG A 94 0.81 8.36 -0.47
N TRP A 95 0.42 7.08 -0.41
CA TRP A 95 -0.02 6.52 0.88
C TRP A 95 1.16 6.48 1.85
N HIS A 96 2.38 6.20 1.37
CA HIS A 96 3.56 6.07 2.23
C HIS A 96 3.87 7.40 2.94
N GLU A 97 4.14 8.46 2.17
CA GLU A 97 4.55 9.75 2.74
C GLU A 97 3.40 10.47 3.46
N CYS A 98 2.16 10.37 2.95
CA CYS A 98 1.00 10.93 3.66
C CYS A 98 0.60 10.07 4.87
N GLY A 99 0.96 8.78 4.89
CA GLY A 99 0.73 7.87 6.00
C GLY A 99 1.53 8.25 7.24
N HIS A 100 2.74 8.80 7.04
CA HIS A 100 3.58 9.41 8.08
C HIS A 100 3.00 10.70 8.65
N GLY A 101 2.10 11.37 7.93
CA GLY A 101 1.55 12.67 8.32
C GLY A 101 2.57 13.83 8.20
N THR A 102 3.62 13.63 7.40
CA THR A 102 4.74 14.57 7.24
C THR A 102 4.76 15.27 5.89
N ALA A 103 4.08 14.72 4.88
CA ALA A 103 4.05 15.27 3.52
C ALA A 103 3.57 16.73 3.50
N PHE A 104 2.41 16.97 4.11
CA PHE A 104 1.79 18.29 4.24
C PHE A 104 2.04 18.87 5.62
N ARG A 105 2.16 20.20 5.69
CA ARG A 105 2.15 20.94 6.96
C ARG A 105 0.75 20.90 7.59
N THR A 106 -0.28 21.00 6.77
CA THR A 106 -1.68 20.91 7.17
C THR A 106 -2.08 19.43 7.31
N SER A 107 -2.36 18.98 8.54
CA SER A 107 -2.52 17.55 8.86
C SER A 107 -3.61 16.85 8.05
N TRP A 108 -4.79 17.46 7.89
CA TRP A 108 -5.91 16.83 7.20
C TRP A 108 -5.67 16.62 5.69
N LEU A 109 -4.76 17.40 5.08
CA LEU A 109 -4.37 17.18 3.67
C LEU A 109 -3.63 15.85 3.48
N ASN A 110 -2.86 15.42 4.49
CA ASN A 110 -2.26 14.08 4.47
C ASN A 110 -3.35 13.01 4.42
N GLU A 111 -4.37 13.09 5.29
CA GLU A 111 -5.46 12.11 5.28
C GLU A 111 -6.26 12.14 3.96
N LEU A 112 -6.49 13.33 3.38
CA LEU A 112 -7.19 13.49 2.10
C LEU A 112 -6.52 12.70 0.98
N VAL A 113 -5.19 12.63 0.97
CA VAL A 113 -4.42 11.89 -0.05
C VAL A 113 -4.21 10.43 0.37
N TYR A 114 -3.96 10.20 1.66
CA TYR A 114 -3.68 8.90 2.24
C TYR A 114 -4.79 7.87 1.98
N PHE A 115 -6.04 8.24 2.25
CA PHE A 115 -7.17 7.31 2.13
C PHE A 115 -7.41 6.84 0.68
N PRO A 116 -7.51 7.73 -0.32
CA PRO A 116 -7.62 7.32 -1.73
C PRO A 116 -6.41 6.51 -2.20
N ALA A 117 -5.19 6.96 -1.90
CA ALA A 117 -3.97 6.25 -2.32
C ALA A 117 -3.90 4.84 -1.72
N SER A 118 -4.29 4.69 -0.45
CA SER A 118 -4.40 3.38 0.20
C SER A 118 -5.43 2.49 -0.50
N PHE A 119 -6.60 3.04 -0.88
CA PHE A 119 -7.62 2.29 -1.61
C PHE A 119 -7.14 1.84 -2.99
N MET A 120 -6.41 2.69 -3.71
CA MET A 120 -5.86 2.37 -5.03
C MET A 120 -4.90 1.17 -5.00
N LEU A 121 -4.35 0.86 -3.83
CA LEU A 121 -3.51 -0.30 -3.54
C LEU A 121 -4.20 -1.39 -2.71
N LEU A 122 -5.49 -1.21 -2.41
CA LEU A 122 -6.29 -2.06 -1.54
C LEU A 122 -5.74 -2.22 -0.11
N ARG A 123 -4.95 -1.24 0.34
CA ARG A 123 -4.35 -1.21 1.68
C ARG A 123 -5.35 -0.59 2.64
N GLU A 124 -5.85 -1.35 3.62
CA GLU A 124 -6.78 -0.80 4.61
C GLU A 124 -6.04 0.25 5.48
N PRO A 125 -6.51 1.51 5.54
CA PRO A 125 -5.72 2.62 6.08
C PRO A 125 -5.22 2.40 7.51
N THR A 126 -6.07 1.91 8.41
CA THR A 126 -5.65 1.64 9.79
C THR A 126 -4.63 0.49 9.84
N VAL A 127 -4.87 -0.61 9.13
CA VAL A 127 -3.94 -1.75 9.11
C VAL A 127 -2.59 -1.31 8.59
N TRP A 128 -2.57 -0.61 7.46
CA TRP A 128 -1.34 -0.24 6.77
C TRP A 128 -0.55 0.83 7.54
N ARG A 129 -1.21 1.77 8.20
CA ARG A 129 -0.51 2.74 9.06
C ARG A 129 0.23 2.05 10.21
N TRP A 130 -0.40 1.07 10.86
CA TRP A 130 0.21 0.37 11.99
C TRP A 130 1.22 -0.70 11.56
N SER A 131 1.01 -1.36 10.42
CA SER A 131 2.05 -2.21 9.83
C SER A 131 3.29 -1.38 9.50
N HIS A 132 3.09 -0.16 9.02
CA HIS A 132 4.18 0.71 8.61
C HIS A 132 4.92 1.31 9.81
N VAL A 133 4.22 1.66 10.88
CA VAL A 133 4.86 2.00 12.17
C VAL A 133 5.72 0.85 12.68
N ARG A 134 5.21 -0.40 12.60
CA ARG A 134 5.98 -1.60 12.96
C ARG A 134 7.18 -1.79 12.05
N HIS A 135 7.01 -1.58 10.74
CA HIS A 135 8.08 -1.64 9.75
C HIS A 135 9.20 -0.64 10.07
N HIS A 136 8.90 0.62 10.40
CA HIS A 136 9.92 1.62 10.76
C HIS A 136 10.58 1.36 12.12
N SER A 137 9.92 0.63 13.00
CA SER A 137 10.49 0.25 14.31
C SER A 137 11.48 -0.92 14.17
N ASP A 138 11.09 -1.93 13.38
CA ASP A 138 11.76 -3.23 13.28
C ASP A 138 12.16 -3.59 11.83
N THR A 139 12.59 -2.61 11.02
CA THR A 139 12.80 -2.78 9.57
C THR A 139 13.70 -3.98 9.25
N ILE A 140 13.27 -4.84 8.33
CA ILE A 140 13.96 -6.07 7.87
C ILE A 140 14.16 -7.15 8.96
N VAL A 141 13.67 -6.93 10.19
CA VAL A 141 13.73 -7.92 11.27
C VAL A 141 12.66 -8.98 11.03
N VAL A 142 13.11 -10.17 10.61
CA VAL A 142 12.25 -11.34 10.34
C VAL A 142 11.43 -11.70 11.57
N GLY A 143 10.10 -11.85 11.41
CA GLY A 143 9.16 -12.11 12.49
C GLY A 143 8.62 -10.86 13.19
N ARG A 144 9.08 -9.67 12.79
CA ARG A 144 8.59 -8.37 13.31
C ARG A 144 8.05 -7.46 12.21
N ASP A 145 8.79 -7.34 11.12
CA ASP A 145 8.45 -6.49 9.99
C ASP A 145 7.40 -7.17 9.08
N ALA A 146 6.21 -6.58 9.02
CA ALA A 146 5.09 -7.05 8.21
C ALA A 146 5.23 -6.70 6.71
N GLU A 147 6.18 -5.84 6.36
CA GLU A 147 6.31 -5.22 5.04
C GLU A 147 7.52 -5.75 4.26
N ILE A 148 8.13 -6.86 4.71
CA ILE A 148 9.21 -7.52 3.95
C ILE A 148 8.65 -8.10 2.64
N VAL A 149 8.90 -7.40 1.53
CA VAL A 149 8.48 -7.82 0.18
C VAL A 149 9.36 -8.94 -0.39
N PHE A 150 10.63 -8.98 0.00
CA PHE A 150 11.63 -9.91 -0.54
C PHE A 150 12.25 -10.81 0.53
N PRO A 151 11.56 -11.90 0.92
CA PRO A 151 12.16 -12.95 1.74
C PRO A 151 13.46 -13.51 1.13
N ARG A 152 14.30 -14.09 1.99
CA ARG A 152 15.57 -14.71 1.59
C ARG A 152 15.52 -16.22 1.86
N PRO A 153 15.79 -17.08 0.86
CA PRO A 153 16.09 -16.75 -0.55
C PRO A 153 14.87 -16.18 -1.30
N ILE A 154 15.12 -15.38 -2.35
CA ILE A 154 14.05 -14.76 -3.16
C ILE A 154 13.39 -15.81 -4.05
N ASP A 155 12.05 -15.81 -4.08
CA ASP A 155 11.28 -16.53 -5.09
C ASP A 155 11.07 -15.63 -6.32
N VAL A 156 11.97 -15.76 -7.29
CA VAL A 156 11.95 -14.96 -8.54
C VAL A 156 10.67 -15.21 -9.34
N ARG A 157 10.11 -16.43 -9.29
CA ARG A 157 8.88 -16.77 -10.01
C ARG A 157 7.69 -16.06 -9.38
N ALA A 158 7.56 -16.13 -8.06
CA ALA A 158 6.50 -15.42 -7.35
C ALA A 158 6.60 -13.91 -7.58
N TRP A 159 7.82 -13.35 -7.54
CA TRP A 159 8.04 -11.94 -7.85
C TRP A 159 7.62 -11.57 -9.28
N ALA A 160 8.03 -12.34 -10.29
CA ALA A 160 7.69 -12.05 -11.69
C ALA A 160 6.18 -12.11 -11.95
N VAL A 161 5.49 -13.09 -11.36
CA VAL A 161 4.02 -13.18 -11.41
C VAL A 161 3.36 -11.98 -10.76
N ASN A 162 3.96 -11.44 -9.70
CA ASN A 162 3.43 -10.30 -8.96
C ASN A 162 3.62 -8.95 -9.67
N LEU A 163 4.38 -8.87 -10.78
CA LEU A 163 4.42 -7.67 -11.63
C LEU A 163 3.03 -7.32 -12.21
N LEU A 164 2.13 -8.29 -12.28
CA LEU A 164 0.73 -8.11 -12.68
C LEU A 164 -0.24 -8.14 -11.48
N GLY A 165 0.28 -8.07 -10.25
CA GLY A 165 -0.52 -8.12 -9.02
C GLY A 165 -1.22 -9.45 -8.77
N LEU A 166 -0.89 -10.51 -9.52
CA LEU A 166 -1.65 -11.77 -9.52
C LEU A 166 -1.55 -12.58 -8.21
N THR A 167 -0.60 -12.24 -7.34
CA THR A 167 -0.49 -12.85 -6.01
C THR A 167 -0.90 -11.88 -4.88
N SER A 168 -0.39 -10.65 -4.88
CA SER A 168 -0.63 -9.68 -3.80
C SER A 168 -2.06 -9.16 -3.80
N VAL A 169 -2.63 -8.86 -4.97
CA VAL A 169 -3.97 -8.25 -5.06
C VAL A 169 -5.05 -9.23 -4.62
N PRO A 170 -5.09 -10.51 -5.08
CA PRO A 170 -6.05 -11.48 -4.55
C PRO A 170 -5.89 -11.75 -3.05
N ALA A 171 -4.65 -11.74 -2.54
CA ALA A 171 -4.40 -11.88 -1.10
C ALA A 171 -5.00 -10.70 -0.32
N MET A 172 -4.83 -9.48 -0.83
CA MET A 172 -5.39 -8.27 -0.22
C MET A 172 -6.92 -8.25 -0.25
N VAL A 173 -7.53 -8.61 -1.38
CA VAL A 173 -9.01 -8.72 -1.48
C VAL A 173 -9.53 -9.77 -0.49
N ARG A 174 -8.88 -10.93 -0.40
CA ARG A 174 -9.26 -11.98 0.58
C ARG A 174 -9.18 -11.45 2.01
N ARG A 175 -8.14 -10.68 2.33
CA ARG A 175 -7.94 -10.04 3.63
C ARG A 175 -9.05 -9.04 3.94
N ILE A 176 -9.36 -8.14 3.01
CA ILE A 176 -10.47 -7.17 3.12
C ILE A 176 -11.79 -7.91 3.38
N VAL A 177 -12.10 -8.98 2.63
CA VAL A 177 -13.32 -9.79 2.86
C VAL A 177 -13.34 -10.34 4.29
N ARG A 178 -12.23 -10.91 4.74
CA ARG A 178 -12.08 -11.47 6.09
C ARG A 178 -12.32 -10.39 7.17
N HIS A 179 -11.68 -9.23 7.04
CA HIS A 179 -11.81 -8.11 7.95
C HIS A 179 -13.23 -7.53 7.96
N ALA A 180 -13.89 -7.43 6.81
CA ALA A 180 -15.27 -6.96 6.72
C ALA A 180 -16.27 -7.87 7.46
N CYS A 181 -15.96 -9.17 7.56
CA CYS A 181 -16.67 -10.15 8.38
C CYS A 181 -16.33 -10.08 9.89
N GLY A 182 -15.52 -9.11 10.32
CA GLY A 182 -15.12 -8.95 11.73
C GLY A 182 -13.99 -9.88 12.18
N ARG A 183 -13.31 -10.54 11.24
CA ARG A 183 -12.23 -11.51 11.53
C ARG A 183 -10.87 -10.94 11.20
N LEU A 184 -10.23 -10.29 12.17
CA LEU A 184 -8.86 -9.79 12.01
C LEU A 184 -7.87 -10.96 11.93
N ASP A 185 -6.82 -10.78 11.13
CA ASP A 185 -5.70 -11.71 11.13
C ASP A 185 -4.88 -11.57 12.42
N ALA A 186 -4.18 -12.64 12.81
CA ALA A 186 -3.40 -12.67 14.05
C ALA A 186 -2.23 -11.68 14.01
N ASP A 187 -1.65 -11.44 12.82
CA ASP A 187 -0.61 -10.44 12.63
C ASP A 187 -1.16 -9.01 12.85
N VAL A 188 -2.33 -8.68 12.25
CA VAL A 188 -3.01 -7.39 12.44
C VAL A 188 -3.31 -7.13 13.90
N ALA A 189 -3.82 -8.14 14.61
CA ALA A 189 -4.08 -8.03 16.04
C ALA A 189 -2.82 -7.80 16.88
N GLY A 190 -1.64 -8.15 16.35
CA GLY A 190 -0.34 -7.97 16.99
C GLY A 190 0.28 -6.58 16.85
N TYR A 191 -0.11 -5.79 15.83
CA TYR A 191 0.40 -4.43 15.62
C TYR A 191 -0.66 -3.33 15.59
N VAL A 192 -1.94 -3.65 15.40
CA VAL A 192 -3.05 -2.68 15.50
C VAL A 192 -3.62 -2.70 16.92
N PRO A 193 -3.68 -1.54 17.61
CA PRO A 193 -4.33 -1.42 18.91
C PRO A 193 -5.79 -1.88 18.90
N SER A 194 -6.20 -2.56 19.97
CA SER A 194 -7.52 -3.22 20.09
C SER A 194 -8.70 -2.27 19.91
N GLU A 195 -8.56 -1.02 20.35
CA GLU A 195 -9.55 0.04 20.23
C GLU A 195 -9.82 0.46 18.78
N LEU A 196 -8.87 0.20 17.87
CA LEU A 196 -9.00 0.49 16.43
C LEU A 196 -9.50 -0.71 15.62
N HIS A 197 -9.68 -1.89 16.22
CA HIS A 197 -10.15 -3.09 15.52
C HIS A 197 -11.50 -2.88 14.85
N ARG A 198 -12.43 -2.19 15.52
CA ARG A 198 -13.74 -1.85 14.94
C ARG A 198 -13.60 -0.93 13.72
N ARG A 199 -12.62 -0.04 13.71
CA ARG A 199 -12.34 0.87 12.59
C ARG A 199 -11.85 0.08 11.38
N VAL A 200 -10.94 -0.87 11.57
CA VAL A 200 -10.47 -1.78 10.49
C VAL A 200 -11.65 -2.47 9.81
N VAL A 201 -12.59 -3.02 10.58
CA VAL A 201 -13.79 -3.70 10.04
C VAL A 201 -14.64 -2.75 9.16
N TRP A 202 -14.81 -1.49 9.56
CA TRP A 202 -15.57 -0.52 8.78
C TRP A 202 -14.83 -0.04 7.53
N GLU A 203 -13.51 0.14 7.61
CA GLU A 203 -12.66 0.43 6.46
C GLU A 203 -12.77 -0.71 5.42
N ALA A 204 -12.65 -1.96 5.87
CA ALA A 204 -12.82 -3.15 5.04
C ALA A 204 -14.19 -3.19 4.34
N ARG A 205 -15.27 -2.93 5.08
CA ARG A 205 -16.64 -2.87 4.53
C ARG A 205 -16.78 -1.77 3.50
N SER A 206 -16.16 -0.61 3.74
CA SER A 206 -16.18 0.51 2.80
C SER A 206 -15.48 0.15 1.50
N TYR A 207 -14.36 -0.56 1.58
CA TYR A 207 -13.63 -1.07 0.41
C TYR A 207 -14.49 -2.08 -0.36
N LEU A 208 -15.15 -3.02 0.34
CA LEU A 208 -16.05 -3.97 -0.31
C LEU A 208 -17.25 -3.29 -0.99
N VAL A 209 -17.83 -2.26 -0.39
CA VAL A 209 -18.92 -1.50 -1.02
C VAL A 209 -18.46 -0.95 -2.37
N VAL A 210 -17.26 -0.35 -2.44
CA VAL A 210 -16.72 0.15 -3.71
C VAL A 210 -16.45 -0.98 -4.69
N ILE A 211 -15.78 -2.06 -4.26
CA ILE A 211 -15.47 -3.22 -5.12
C ILE A 211 -16.76 -3.83 -5.70
N VAL A 212 -17.76 -4.10 -4.86
CA VAL A 212 -19.06 -4.66 -5.27
C VAL A 212 -19.80 -3.70 -6.20
N SER A 213 -19.74 -2.38 -5.94
CA SER A 213 -20.36 -1.39 -6.83
C SER A 213 -19.73 -1.39 -8.22
N VAL A 214 -18.40 -1.54 -8.31
CA VAL A 214 -17.68 -1.66 -9.59
C VAL A 214 -18.07 -2.95 -10.32
N LEU A 215 -18.17 -4.08 -9.60
CA LEU A 215 -18.60 -5.35 -10.19
C LEU A 215 -20.05 -5.28 -10.67
N ALA A 216 -20.96 -4.68 -9.90
CA ALA A 216 -22.34 -4.45 -10.30
C ALA A 216 -22.43 -3.56 -11.55
N ALA A 217 -21.61 -2.50 -11.63
CA ALA A 217 -21.52 -1.64 -12.81
C ALA A 217 -21.04 -2.42 -14.05
N CYS A 218 -20.14 -3.40 -13.89
CA CYS A 218 -19.72 -4.26 -15.00
C CYS A 218 -20.87 -5.14 -15.52
N VAL A 219 -21.72 -5.65 -14.61
CA VAL A 219 -22.90 -6.44 -14.98
C VAL A 219 -23.93 -5.58 -15.71
N VAL A 220 -24.24 -4.39 -15.18
CA VAL A 220 -25.21 -3.46 -15.77
C VAL A 220 -24.77 -2.98 -17.17
N THR A 221 -23.48 -2.74 -17.36
CA THR A 221 -22.93 -2.30 -18.65
C THR A 221 -22.57 -3.45 -19.58
N ALA A 222 -22.76 -4.71 -19.16
CA ALA A 222 -22.37 -5.92 -19.88
C ALA A 222 -20.90 -5.88 -20.38
N GLY A 223 -19.99 -5.34 -19.56
CA GLY A 223 -18.61 -5.15 -19.95
C GLY A 223 -17.68 -4.91 -18.77
N LEU A 224 -16.37 -5.04 -19.02
CA LEU A 224 -15.33 -4.88 -17.99
C LEU A 224 -14.86 -3.44 -17.81
N VAL A 225 -15.43 -2.48 -18.56
CA VAL A 225 -14.94 -1.09 -18.58
C VAL A 225 -14.87 -0.47 -17.19
N PRO A 226 -15.88 -0.56 -16.29
CA PRO A 226 -15.76 -0.01 -14.95
C PRO A 226 -14.57 -0.60 -14.16
N LEU A 227 -14.33 -1.91 -14.30
CA LEU A 227 -13.20 -2.59 -13.66
C LEU A 227 -11.86 -2.14 -14.24
N LEU A 228 -11.79 -1.82 -15.53
CA LEU A 228 -10.57 -1.28 -16.13
C LEU A 228 -10.18 0.07 -15.53
N PHE A 229 -11.11 0.85 -14.98
CA PHE A 229 -10.82 2.16 -14.37
C PHE A 229 -10.76 2.14 -12.83
N VAL A 230 -11.35 1.15 -12.17
CA VAL A 230 -11.39 1.08 -10.70
C VAL A 230 -11.12 -0.36 -10.26
N VAL A 231 -10.25 -0.56 -9.26
CA VAL A 231 -9.74 -1.87 -8.78
C VAL A 231 -8.86 -2.62 -9.79
N GLY A 232 -9.25 -2.74 -11.06
CA GLY A 232 -8.41 -3.35 -12.10
C GLY A 232 -7.02 -2.72 -12.25
N PRO A 233 -6.86 -1.38 -12.18
CA PRO A 233 -5.53 -0.76 -12.28
C PRO A 233 -4.58 -1.17 -11.15
N THR A 234 -5.09 -1.62 -10.01
CA THR A 234 -4.25 -2.19 -8.93
C THR A 234 -3.51 -3.45 -9.40
N PHE A 235 -4.09 -4.23 -10.32
CA PHE A 235 -3.43 -5.40 -10.93
C PHE A 235 -2.42 -4.98 -11.98
N TYR A 236 -2.88 -4.35 -13.07
CA TYR A 236 -2.03 -4.07 -14.23
C TYR A 236 -1.11 -2.85 -14.03
N GLY A 237 -1.24 -2.13 -12.91
CA GLY A 237 -0.31 -1.10 -12.45
C GLY A 237 0.75 -1.59 -11.46
N ALA A 238 0.66 -2.84 -11.00
CA ALA A 238 1.54 -3.37 -9.94
C ALA A 238 3.02 -3.39 -10.33
N TRP A 239 3.33 -3.49 -11.62
CA TRP A 239 4.69 -3.58 -12.13
C TRP A 239 5.56 -2.39 -11.71
N LEU A 240 4.98 -1.19 -11.61
CA LEU A 240 5.76 0.02 -11.28
C LEU A 240 6.20 0.01 -9.81
N MET A 241 5.43 -0.61 -8.92
CA MET A 241 5.82 -0.79 -7.51
C MET A 241 7.09 -1.63 -7.38
N ALA A 242 7.38 -2.55 -8.31
CA ALA A 242 8.61 -3.34 -8.24
C ALA A 242 9.89 -2.51 -8.41
N PHE A 243 9.78 -1.28 -8.94
CA PHE A 243 10.92 -0.38 -9.17
C PHE A 243 10.96 0.79 -8.18
N PHE A 244 9.82 1.20 -7.64
CA PHE A 244 9.67 2.43 -6.86
C PHE A 244 8.98 2.26 -5.49
N GLY A 245 8.48 1.07 -5.18
CA GLY A 245 7.85 0.74 -3.90
C GLY A 245 8.74 -0.08 -2.97
#